data_AF-A0A0N5AAG8-F1
#
_entry.id   AF-A0A0N5AAG8-F1
#
_cell.length_a   1.000
_cell.length_b   1.000
_cell.length_c   1.000
_cell.angle_alpha   90.00
_cell.angle_beta   90.00
_cell.angle_gamma   90.00
#
_symmetry.space_group_name_H-M   'P 1'
#
loop_
_entity.id
_entity.type
_entity.pdbx_description
1 polymer ?
#
loop_
_entity_poly.entity_id
_entity_poly.type
_entity_poly.pdbx_seq_one_letter_code
_entity_poly.pdbx_strand_id
1 'polypeptide(L)' 'MPKKHSQSNKTRKRKGKDLDQILEDLKPEKAAKLLNQEVDMDLPGDGKFYCIECNRYFIDDNTLKSHKKTKGIAMK' A
#
# COMPACT_ATOMS: atom_id res chain seq x y z
N MET A 1 -32.78 2.41 -27.90
CA MET A 1 -31.41 1.85 -27.87
C MET A 1 -30.98 1.72 -26.42
N PRO A 2 -30.71 0.51 -25.88
CA PRO A 2 -30.31 0.38 -24.49
C PRO A 2 -28.94 1.04 -24.27
N LYS A 3 -28.86 1.95 -23.29
CA LYS A 3 -27.64 2.68 -22.93
C LYS A 3 -26.60 1.70 -22.42
N LYS A 4 -25.44 1.62 -23.09
CA LYS A 4 -24.26 0.87 -22.63
C LYS A 4 -23.93 1.31 -21.20
N HIS A 5 -24.27 0.48 -20.21
CA HIS A 5 -23.72 0.65 -18.87
C HIS A 5 -22.22 0.39 -19.00
N SER A 6 -21.41 1.42 -18.83
CA SER A 6 -19.97 1.25 -18.66
C SER A 6 -19.81 0.23 -17.53
N GLN A 7 -19.35 -0.98 -17.85
CA GLN A 7 -19.11 -1.99 -16.82
C GLN A 7 -18.14 -1.37 -15.84
N SER A 8 -18.65 -1.04 -14.65
CA SER A 8 -17.88 -0.36 -13.64
C SER A 8 -16.68 -1.24 -13.30
N ASN A 9 -15.49 -0.74 -13.57
CA ASN A 9 -14.22 -1.38 -13.23
C ASN A 9 -14.04 -1.63 -11.72
N LYS A 10 -15.04 -1.25 -10.91
CA LYS A 10 -15.12 -1.39 -9.45
C LYS A 10 -15.02 -2.85 -8.99
N THR A 11 -15.42 -3.81 -9.82
CA THR A 11 -15.47 -5.24 -9.42
C THR A 11 -14.18 -6.02 -9.73
N ARG A 12 -13.30 -5.52 -10.62
CA ARG A 12 -12.12 -6.28 -11.12
C ARG A 12 -10.76 -5.68 -10.75
N LYS A 13 -10.71 -4.51 -10.10
CA LYS A 13 -9.44 -3.82 -9.82
C LYS A 13 -8.93 -4.17 -8.43
N ARG A 14 -7.82 -4.94 -8.39
CA ARG A 14 -6.91 -5.23 -7.26
C ARG A 14 -7.53 -4.95 -5.89
N LYS A 15 -8.11 -5.98 -5.25
CA LYS A 15 -8.49 -5.89 -3.84
C LYS A 15 -7.24 -5.51 -3.05
N GLY A 16 -7.24 -4.30 -2.48
CA GLY A 16 -6.29 -3.96 -1.44
C GLY A 16 -6.56 -4.81 -0.20
N LYS A 17 -5.70 -4.72 0.81
CA LYS A 17 -6.00 -5.29 2.12
C LYS A 17 -7.24 -4.60 2.70
N ASP A 18 -8.05 -5.36 3.41
CA ASP A 18 -9.19 -4.81 4.15
C ASP A 18 -8.71 -3.97 5.34
N LEU A 19 -9.54 -3.04 5.82
CA LEU A 19 -9.16 -2.13 6.91
C LEU A 19 -8.79 -2.87 8.20
N ASP A 20 -9.50 -3.94 8.52
CA ASP A 20 -9.22 -4.76 9.71
C ASP A 20 -7.85 -5.43 9.62
N GLN A 21 -7.47 -5.88 8.42
CA GLN A 21 -6.16 -6.47 8.16
C GLN A 21 -5.04 -5.43 8.28
N ILE A 22 -5.26 -4.20 7.81
CA ILE A 22 -4.30 -3.10 7.94
C ILE A 22 -4.10 -2.74 9.42
N LEU A 23 -5.18 -2.69 10.21
CA LEU A 23 -5.09 -2.42 11.65
C LEU A 23 -4.30 -3.49 12.39
N GLU A 24 -4.44 -4.76 12.01
CA GLU A 24 -3.62 -5.82 12.56
C GLU A 24 -2.14 -5.69 12.18
N ASP A 25 -1.86 -5.37 10.91
CA ASP A 25 -0.49 -5.21 10.40
C ASP A 25 0.20 -3.98 11.02
N LEU A 26 -0.56 -2.98 11.48
CA LEU A 26 -0.06 -1.80 12.18
C LEU A 26 0.46 -2.12 13.59
N LYS A 27 0.13 -3.29 14.16
CA LYS A 27 0.62 -3.70 15.47
C LYS A 27 2.16 -3.82 15.42
N PRO A 28 2.88 -3.38 16.47
CA PRO A 28 4.34 -3.23 16.43
C PRO A 28 5.08 -4.54 16.08
N GLU A 29 4.55 -5.68 16.52
CA GLU A 29 5.11 -7.00 16.24
C GLU A 29 5.10 -7.37 14.74
N LYS A 30 4.03 -7.01 14.02
CA LYS A 30 3.88 -7.26 12.58
C LYS A 30 4.53 -6.13 11.77
N ALA A 31 4.37 -4.88 12.22
CA ALA A 31 4.92 -3.71 11.55
C ALA A 31 6.44 -3.77 11.43
N ALA A 32 7.15 -4.18 12.50
CA ALA A 32 8.60 -4.33 12.46
C ALA A 32 9.06 -5.38 11.43
N LYS A 33 8.32 -6.49 11.29
CA LYS A 33 8.60 -7.54 10.30
C LYS A 33 8.31 -7.07 8.87
N LEU A 34 7.24 -6.30 8.68
CA LEU A 34 6.86 -5.76 7.38
C LEU A 34 7.76 -4.62 6.90
N LEU A 35 8.36 -3.86 7.82
CA LEU A 35 9.32 -2.80 7.49
C LEU A 35 10.73 -3.35 7.23
N ASN A 36 11.10 -4.44 7.89
CA ASN A 36 12.40 -5.10 7.74
C ASN A 36 12.29 -6.34 6.85
N GLN A 37 11.57 -6.25 5.73
CA GLN A 37 11.49 -7.33 4.76
C GLN A 37 12.86 -7.57 4.10
N GLU A 38 13.08 -8.80 3.67
CA GLU A 38 14.25 -9.16 2.87
C GLU A 38 14.22 -8.43 1.52
N VAL A 39 15.41 -8.22 0.97
CA VAL A 39 15.59 -7.52 -0.31
C VAL A 39 15.06 -8.41 -1.42
N ASP A 40 14.01 -7.94 -2.10
CA ASP A 40 13.36 -8.65 -3.20
C ASP A 40 13.46 -7.83 -4.49
N MET A 41 14.29 -8.30 -5.42
CA MET A 41 14.61 -7.62 -6.67
C MET A 41 13.44 -7.59 -7.67
N ASP A 42 12.39 -8.40 -7.46
CA ASP A 42 11.20 -8.39 -8.30
C ASP A 42 10.21 -7.28 -7.87
N LEU A 43 10.40 -6.72 -6.68
CA LEU A 43 9.58 -5.65 -6.13
C LEU A 43 10.19 -4.26 -6.39
N PRO A 44 9.35 -3.22 -6.54
CA PRO A 44 9.84 -1.84 -6.66
C PRO A 44 10.70 -1.45 -5.44
N GLY A 45 11.85 -0.81 -5.68
CA GLY A 45 12.75 -0.38 -4.61
C GLY A 45 13.34 -1.55 -3.81
N ASP A 46 13.50 -2.70 -4.46
CA ASP A 46 13.93 -3.97 -3.89
C ASP A 46 13.11 -4.43 -2.67
N GLY A 47 11.83 -4.06 -2.60
CA GLY A 47 10.95 -4.37 -1.46
C GLY A 47 11.21 -3.56 -0.19
N LYS A 48 12.21 -2.66 -0.17
CA LYS A 48 12.62 -1.91 1.04
C LYS A 48 11.67 -0.78 1.40
N PHE A 49 11.12 -0.08 0.41
CA PHE A 49 10.31 1.12 0.63
C PHE A 49 8.81 0.78 0.66
N TYR A 50 8.37 0.12 1.73
CA TYR A 50 6.99 -0.32 1.88
C TYR A 50 6.14 0.58 2.80
N CYS A 51 4.89 0.83 2.41
CA CYS A 51 3.88 1.49 3.23
C CYS A 51 2.80 0.48 3.65
N ILE A 52 2.71 0.22 4.97
CA ILE A 52 1.76 -0.72 5.56
C ILE A 52 0.31 -0.30 5.29
N GLU A 53 0.00 0.99 5.51
CA GLU A 53 -1.37 1.52 5.43
C GLU A 53 -1.95 1.47 4.02
N CYS A 54 -1.13 1.76 3.01
CA CYS A 54 -1.55 1.72 1.62
C CYS A 54 -1.29 0.36 0.96
N ASN A 55 -0.60 -0.57 1.64
CA ASN A 55 -0.11 -1.84 1.10
C ASN A 55 0.60 -1.67 -0.27
N ARG A 56 1.56 -0.73 -0.33
CA ARG A 56 2.26 -0.37 -1.57
C ARG A 56 3.77 -0.23 -1.36
N TYR A 57 4.51 -0.74 -2.32
CA TYR A 57 5.94 -0.54 -2.48
C TYR A 57 6.23 0.72 -3.31
N PHE A 58 7.32 1.37 -2.97
CA PHE A 58 7.83 2.57 -3.61
C PHE A 58 9.25 2.32 -4.10
N ILE A 59 9.71 3.16 -5.04
CA ILE A 59 11.03 2.99 -5.66
C ILE A 59 12.12 3.61 -4.78
N ASP A 60 11.83 4.77 -4.16
CA ASP A 60 12.77 5.52 -3.34
C ASP A 60 12.17 5.98 -2.01
N ASP A 61 13.04 6.19 -1.03
CA ASP A 61 12.71 6.80 0.26
C ASP A 61 12.01 8.16 0.14
N ASN A 62 12.43 9.01 -0.80
CA ASN A 62 11.84 10.33 -0.97
C ASN A 62 10.38 10.23 -1.45
N THR A 63 10.08 9.24 -2.31
CA THR A 63 8.72 8.98 -2.78
C THR A 63 7.83 8.43 -1.66
N LEU A 64 8.38 7.60 -0.77
CA LEU A 64 7.68 7.12 0.42
C LEU A 64 7.43 8.28 1.42
N LYS A 65 8.42 9.13 1.66
CA LYS A 65 8.29 10.30 2.56
C LYS A 65 7.27 11.31 2.05
N SER A 66 7.29 11.63 0.76
CA SER A 66 6.29 12.51 0.14
C SER A 66 4.89 11.88 0.12
N HIS A 67 4.78 10.57 -0.09
CA HIS A 67 3.53 9.83 0.02
C HIS A 67 2.90 9.95 1.41
N LYS A 68 3.69 9.75 2.48
CA LYS A 68 3.24 9.91 3.88
C LYS A 68 2.78 11.34 4.22
N LYS A 69 3.38 12.35 3.58
CA LYS A 69 3.03 13.77 3.77
C LYS A 69 1.75 14.20 3.05
N THR A 70 1.51 13.68 1.84
CA THR A 70 0.50 14.20 0.90
C THR A 70 -0.85 13.49 1.00
N LYS A 71 -0.85 12.16 1.11
CA LYS A 71 -2.05 11.42 1.49
C LYS A 71 -2.06 11.43 3.00
N GLY A 72 -3.14 11.90 3.64
CA GLY A 72 -3.25 12.18 5.08
C GLY A 72 -2.95 11.01 6.02
N ILE A 73 -1.71 10.54 6.00
CA ILE A 73 -1.01 9.60 6.90
C ILE A 73 -0.10 10.47 7.78
N ALA A 74 -0.55 11.69 8.08
CA ALA A 74 0.14 12.54 9.04
C ALA A 74 -0.13 11.94 10.42
N MET A 75 0.78 11.06 10.86
CA MET A 75 0.94 10.78 12.28
C MET A 75 1.24 12.12 12.96
N LYS A 76 0.27 12.61 13.72
CA LYS A 76 0.52 13.50 14.86
C LYS A 76 0.92 12.64 16.04
#